data_AF-A0A538C715-F1
#
_entry.id   AF-A0A538C715-F1
#
_cell.length_a   1.000
_cell.length_b   1.000
_cell.length_c   1.000
_cell.angle_alpha   90.00
_cell.angle_beta   90.00
_cell.angle_gamma   90.00
#
_symmetry.space_group_name_H-M   'P 1'
#
loop_
_entity.id
_entity.type
_entity.pdbx_description
1 polymer ?
#
loop_
_entity_poly.entity_id
_entity_poly.type
_entity_poly.pdbx_seq_one_letter_code
_entity_poly.pdbx_strand_id
1 'polypeptide(L)'
;MAAARATLQPDTASGARKQRPHASSESAIAEAPAGPGEAAIPAAPRPTHSAARLAALERELIECRRCPRLVAWREQVARERRPAFAQESYWGRPVPGFGDPRARLLVMGLAPAAHGANRTGRMFTGDRSGEFLFAALARAGLANQARSEAREDGLRLDGVWVSAAVRCAPPGNRLTPLERARCAPWSERELDLLRDVGVIVCLGAIAWQAALHLLPMREQSVPAGRAPARPRFAHGAELIGERYTLLGCYHPSQQNTFTGRLTETMIDAVFARAKALAARREASAPRRPGKRDAGREDR
;
A
#
# COMPACT_ATOMS: atom_id res chain seq x y z
N MET A 1 54.75 -7.81 46.22
CA MET A 1 55.64 -6.63 46.24
C MET A 1 54.81 -5.37 46.53
N ALA A 2 55.45 -4.24 46.85
CA ALA A 2 54.77 -3.00 47.29
C ALA A 2 53.84 -2.39 46.22
N ALA A 3 52.76 -1.64 46.48
CA ALA A 3 52.22 -0.91 47.65
C ALA A 3 52.57 0.60 47.77
N ALA A 4 51.66 1.46 47.29
CA ALA A 4 51.37 2.88 47.62
C ALA A 4 50.07 3.26 46.85
N ARG A 5 49.03 4.01 47.28
CA ARG A 5 48.84 5.24 48.11
C ARG A 5 49.58 6.48 47.56
N ALA A 6 49.05 7.71 47.52
CA ALA A 6 47.71 8.34 47.63
C ALA A 6 47.89 9.86 47.25
N THR A 7 46.96 10.85 47.23
CA THR A 7 45.54 11.02 47.60
C THR A 7 44.97 12.34 46.96
N LEU A 8 43.64 12.55 47.05
CA LEU A 8 42.93 13.86 47.17
C LEU A 8 42.77 14.86 45.99
N GLN A 9 41.60 15.51 46.01
CA GLN A 9 41.16 16.78 45.37
C GLN A 9 41.35 17.95 46.40
N PRO A 10 41.06 19.26 46.16
CA PRO A 10 40.19 19.91 45.14
C PRO A 10 40.91 21.10 44.40
N ASP A 11 40.43 22.32 44.08
CA ASP A 11 39.23 23.09 44.50
C ASP A 11 38.77 24.26 43.56
N THR A 12 37.89 25.13 44.10
CA THR A 12 36.99 26.13 43.49
C THR A 12 37.53 27.39 42.75
N ALA A 13 36.89 27.66 41.60
CA ALA A 13 36.05 28.84 41.25
C ALA A 13 36.53 30.33 41.14
N SER A 14 35.77 31.04 40.30
CA SER A 14 35.38 32.48 40.35
C SER A 14 36.21 33.53 39.57
N GLY A 15 35.49 34.51 38.99
CA GLY A 15 36.03 35.67 38.27
C GLY A 15 34.96 36.36 37.39
N ALA A 16 34.41 37.51 37.83
CA ALA A 16 33.23 38.13 37.18
C ALA A 16 33.36 39.66 36.99
N ARG A 17 32.71 40.19 35.94
CA ARG A 17 32.33 41.63 35.74
C ARG A 17 31.09 41.68 34.83
N LYS A 18 30.00 42.36 35.22
CA LYS A 18 29.65 43.80 35.01
C LYS A 18 29.48 44.16 33.51
N GLN A 19 28.43 44.87 33.04
CA GLN A 19 27.39 45.69 33.71
C GLN A 19 26.10 45.85 32.84
N ARG A 20 25.00 46.34 33.46
CA ARG A 20 23.80 47.00 32.86
C ARG A 20 23.84 48.50 33.26
N PRO A 21 22.98 49.46 32.82
CA PRO A 21 21.60 49.33 32.26
C PRO A 21 21.19 50.35 31.13
N HIS A 22 19.88 50.36 30.76
CA HIS A 22 19.02 51.48 30.24
C HIS A 22 19.46 52.34 29.01
N ALA A 23 18.57 52.92 28.19
CA ALA A 23 17.12 52.75 27.95
C ALA A 23 16.69 53.39 26.60
N SER A 24 15.48 53.02 26.11
CA SER A 24 14.56 53.81 25.27
C SER A 24 15.06 54.68 24.11
N SER A 25 14.65 54.30 22.89
CA SER A 25 14.13 55.24 21.88
C SER A 25 13.06 54.54 21.02
N GLU A 26 12.09 55.32 20.53
CA GLU A 26 10.98 54.84 19.69
C GLU A 26 11.29 55.06 18.20
N SER A 27 10.89 54.14 17.32
CA SER A 27 10.66 54.47 15.91
C SER A 27 9.64 53.55 15.22
N ALA A 28 8.67 54.20 14.58
CA ALA A 28 7.80 53.74 13.48
C ALA A 28 7.63 52.23 13.25
N ILE A 29 6.44 51.72 13.57
CA ILE A 29 5.89 50.52 12.91
C ILE A 29 5.52 50.93 11.47
N ALA A 30 6.30 50.52 10.47
CA ALA A 30 5.95 50.71 9.07
C ALA A 30 5.13 49.51 8.57
N GLU A 31 3.91 49.75 8.13
CA GLU A 31 3.07 48.70 7.53
C GLU A 31 3.66 48.25 6.19
N ALA A 32 4.00 46.96 6.10
CA ALA A 32 4.36 46.35 4.82
C ALA A 32 3.08 46.14 3.97
N PRO A 33 3.10 46.41 2.66
CA PRO A 33 1.91 46.29 1.81
C PRO A 33 1.45 44.83 1.73
N ALA A 34 0.12 44.64 1.69
CA ALA A 34 -0.49 43.33 1.58
C ALA A 34 -0.01 42.60 0.31
N GLY A 35 0.50 41.37 0.48
CA GLY A 35 0.89 40.51 -0.63
C GLY A 35 -0.31 40.11 -1.51
N PRO A 36 -0.08 39.72 -2.78
CA PRO A 36 -1.15 39.26 -3.65
C PRO A 36 -1.86 38.05 -3.04
N GLY A 37 -3.19 38.04 -3.14
CA GLY A 37 -4.06 37.16 -2.35
C GLY A 37 -3.69 35.69 -2.44
N GLU A 38 -3.60 35.05 -1.27
CA GLU A 38 -3.31 33.62 -1.11
C GLU A 38 -4.38 32.79 -1.85
N ALA A 39 -4.01 32.21 -2.99
CA ALA A 39 -4.93 31.51 -3.87
C ALA A 39 -5.48 30.26 -3.16
N ALA A 40 -6.74 30.35 -2.70
CA ALA A 40 -7.37 29.33 -1.87
C ALA A 40 -7.23 27.93 -2.48
N ILE A 41 -6.50 27.06 -1.79
CA ILE A 41 -6.26 25.68 -2.23
C ILE A 41 -7.63 25.02 -2.46
N PRO A 42 -7.95 24.52 -3.67
CA PRO A 42 -9.28 24.04 -3.98
C PRO A 42 -9.63 22.86 -3.09
N ALA A 43 -10.70 23.02 -2.30
CA ALA A 43 -11.11 22.04 -1.31
C ALA A 43 -11.29 20.65 -1.94
N ALA A 44 -10.64 19.64 -1.35
CA ALA A 44 -10.60 18.30 -1.90
C ALA A 44 -12.02 17.77 -2.20
N PRO A 45 -12.27 17.16 -3.37
CA PRO A 45 -13.61 16.74 -3.76
C PRO A 45 -14.19 15.74 -2.76
N ARG A 46 -15.45 15.91 -2.39
CA ARG A 46 -16.14 15.06 -1.40
C ARG A 46 -15.98 13.58 -1.79
N PRO A 47 -15.58 12.69 -0.86
CA PRO A 47 -15.28 11.30 -1.18
C PRO A 47 -16.51 10.60 -1.76
N THR A 48 -16.31 9.81 -2.81
CA THR A 48 -17.38 8.99 -3.38
C THR A 48 -17.90 7.98 -2.36
N HIS A 49 -19.13 7.51 -2.54
CA HIS A 49 -19.72 6.47 -1.68
C HIS A 49 -18.90 5.15 -1.68
N SER A 50 -18.05 4.91 -2.70
CA SER A 50 -17.04 3.84 -2.67
C SER A 50 -15.89 4.20 -1.72
N ALA A 51 -15.25 5.37 -1.90
CA ALA A 51 -14.15 5.84 -1.08
C ALA A 51 -14.50 5.92 0.42
N ALA A 52 -15.69 6.42 0.75
CA ALA A 52 -16.17 6.50 2.13
C ALA A 52 -16.34 5.11 2.79
N ARG A 53 -16.76 4.10 2.01
CA ARG A 53 -16.86 2.70 2.48
C ARG A 53 -15.49 2.02 2.58
N LEU A 54 -14.56 2.31 1.66
CA LEU A 54 -13.18 1.81 1.73
C LEU A 54 -12.47 2.36 2.98
N ALA A 55 -12.64 3.65 3.28
CA ALA A 55 -12.14 4.25 4.52
C ALA A 55 -12.80 3.67 5.79
N ALA A 56 -14.06 3.22 5.72
CA ALA A 56 -14.70 2.49 6.82
C ALA A 56 -14.14 1.07 6.99
N LEU A 57 -13.89 0.36 5.88
CA LEU A 57 -13.23 -0.95 5.89
C LEU A 57 -11.79 -0.86 6.42
N GLU A 58 -11.05 0.20 6.09
CA GLU A 58 -9.74 0.50 6.69
C GLU A 58 -9.83 0.62 8.21
N ARG A 59 -10.74 1.47 8.73
CA ARG A 59 -10.87 1.67 10.19
C ARG A 59 -11.17 0.37 10.96
N GLU A 60 -11.94 -0.54 10.39
CA GLU A 60 -12.18 -1.86 10.98
C GLU A 60 -10.97 -2.80 10.82
N LEU A 61 -10.30 -2.75 9.67
CA LEU A 61 -9.13 -3.58 9.36
C LEU A 61 -7.95 -3.27 10.27
N ILE A 62 -7.65 -2.00 10.55
CA ILE A 62 -6.44 -1.61 11.30
C ILE A 62 -6.45 -2.03 12.78
N GLU A 63 -7.62 -2.37 13.32
CA GLU A 63 -7.78 -2.93 14.67
C GLU A 63 -7.80 -4.48 14.68
N CYS A 64 -7.63 -5.13 13.52
CA CYS A 64 -7.70 -6.59 13.41
C CYS A 64 -6.56 -7.31 14.17
N ARG A 65 -6.94 -8.11 15.19
CA ARG A 65 -6.04 -8.96 15.99
C ARG A 65 -6.24 -10.48 15.77
N ARG A 66 -6.94 -10.90 14.69
CA ARG A 66 -7.36 -12.30 14.42
C ARG A 66 -6.23 -13.34 14.33
N CYS A 67 -4.96 -12.94 14.17
CA CYS A 67 -3.82 -13.83 13.94
C CYS A 67 -2.69 -13.59 14.97
N PRO A 68 -2.72 -14.23 16.17
CA PRO A 68 -1.81 -13.90 17.28
C PRO A 68 -0.32 -13.87 16.92
N ARG A 69 0.18 -14.82 16.11
CA ARG A 69 1.58 -14.84 15.66
C ARG A 69 1.95 -13.61 14.82
N LEU A 70 1.07 -13.17 13.93
CA LEU A 70 1.29 -11.98 13.08
C LEU A 70 1.15 -10.68 13.90
N VAL A 71 0.25 -10.67 14.89
CA VAL A 71 0.04 -9.56 15.82
C VAL A 71 1.28 -9.36 16.69
N ALA A 72 1.77 -10.42 17.33
CA ALA A 72 3.00 -10.36 18.14
C ALA A 72 4.20 -9.92 17.30
N TRP A 73 4.39 -10.50 16.11
CA TRP A 73 5.53 -10.15 15.23
C TRP A 73 5.50 -8.71 14.72
N ARG A 74 4.36 -8.24 14.17
CA ARG A 74 4.27 -6.89 13.61
C ARG A 74 4.52 -5.80 14.67
N GLU A 75 4.07 -6.05 15.91
CA GLU A 75 4.19 -5.15 17.06
C GLU A 75 5.58 -5.25 17.71
N GLN A 76 6.19 -6.44 17.73
CA GLN A 76 7.60 -6.63 18.10
C GLN A 76 8.52 -5.83 17.16
N VAL A 77 8.38 -6.00 15.85
CA VAL A 77 9.20 -5.30 14.86
C VAL A 77 9.00 -3.78 14.90
N ALA A 78 7.80 -3.30 15.23
CA ALA A 78 7.54 -1.86 15.39
C ALA A 78 8.15 -1.24 16.66
N ARG A 79 8.35 -2.05 17.71
CA ARG A 79 9.01 -1.67 18.96
C ARG A 79 10.54 -1.73 18.86
N GLU A 80 11.07 -2.84 18.34
CA GLU A 80 12.53 -3.06 18.20
C GLU A 80 13.14 -2.22 17.08
N ARG A 81 12.40 -2.08 15.96
CA ARG A 81 12.80 -1.36 14.74
C ARG A 81 14.06 -1.94 14.10
N ARG A 82 14.45 -1.41 12.95
CA ARG A 82 15.77 -1.65 12.35
C ARG A 82 16.68 -0.46 12.71
N PRO A 83 17.98 -0.63 13.00
CA PRO A 83 18.87 0.50 13.32
C PRO A 83 18.83 1.64 12.29
N ALA A 84 18.77 1.31 11.00
CA ALA A 84 18.64 2.28 9.90
C ALA A 84 17.32 3.10 9.90
N PHE A 85 16.33 2.69 10.69
CA PHE A 85 15.00 3.29 10.82
C PHE A 85 14.64 3.53 12.31
N ALA A 86 15.63 3.61 13.21
CA ALA A 86 15.40 3.61 14.66
C ALA A 86 14.57 4.81 15.14
N GLN A 87 14.73 5.97 14.50
CA GLN A 87 14.01 7.20 14.81
C GLN A 87 12.60 7.26 14.20
N GLU A 88 12.21 6.29 13.36
CA GLU A 88 10.89 6.29 12.73
C GLU A 88 9.81 5.65 13.61
N SER A 89 8.63 6.26 13.61
CA SER A 89 7.41 5.65 14.15
C SER A 89 6.85 4.60 13.19
N TYR A 90 7.05 3.32 13.51
CA TYR A 90 6.50 2.21 12.72
C TYR A 90 4.98 2.07 12.88
N TRP A 91 4.30 1.77 11.78
CA TRP A 91 2.85 1.50 11.72
C TRP A 91 2.39 0.34 12.64
N GLY A 92 3.10 -0.80 12.64
CA GLY A 92 2.87 -1.92 13.57
C GLY A 92 1.47 -2.56 13.56
N ARG A 93 0.64 -2.24 12.56
CA ARG A 93 -0.78 -2.57 12.44
C ARG A 93 -1.05 -3.35 11.13
N PRO A 94 -2.24 -3.91 10.93
CA PRO A 94 -2.70 -4.35 9.62
C PRO A 94 -2.58 -3.19 8.60
N VAL A 95 -2.06 -3.48 7.42
CA VAL A 95 -1.90 -2.50 6.34
C VAL A 95 -3.14 -2.56 5.44
N PRO A 96 -3.82 -1.45 5.16
CA PRO A 96 -4.93 -1.40 4.21
C PRO A 96 -4.42 -1.51 2.76
N GLY A 97 -5.29 -1.86 1.83
CA GLY A 97 -5.02 -1.57 0.42
C GLY A 97 -5.16 -0.06 0.15
N PHE A 98 -4.60 0.43 -0.96
CA PHE A 98 -4.70 1.85 -1.35
C PHE A 98 -4.68 2.02 -2.88
N GLY A 99 -5.18 3.16 -3.37
CA GLY A 99 -5.20 3.49 -4.80
C GLY A 99 -6.49 4.21 -5.20
N ASP A 100 -6.90 4.06 -6.45
CA ASP A 100 -8.15 4.63 -6.98
C ASP A 100 -9.38 3.85 -6.46
N PRO A 101 -10.36 4.49 -5.80
CA PRO A 101 -11.65 3.88 -5.43
C PRO A 101 -12.53 3.40 -6.61
N ARG A 102 -12.14 3.71 -7.85
CA ARG A 102 -12.71 3.25 -9.13
C ARG A 102 -11.72 2.37 -9.93
N ALA A 103 -10.73 1.80 -9.25
CA ALA A 103 -9.71 0.98 -9.90
C ALA A 103 -10.30 -0.14 -10.77
N ARG A 104 -9.65 -0.38 -11.91
CA ARG A 104 -9.96 -1.46 -12.85
C ARG A 104 -8.98 -2.62 -12.73
N LEU A 105 -7.78 -2.32 -12.24
CA LEU A 105 -6.71 -3.27 -11.93
C LEU A 105 -6.53 -3.37 -10.41
N LEU A 106 -6.47 -4.59 -9.88
CA LEU A 106 -6.00 -4.86 -8.53
C LEU A 106 -4.61 -5.50 -8.58
N VAL A 107 -3.59 -4.86 -8.01
CA VAL A 107 -2.30 -5.50 -7.75
C VAL A 107 -2.38 -6.20 -6.39
N MET A 108 -2.23 -7.52 -6.38
CA MET A 108 -2.26 -8.32 -5.15
C MET A 108 -0.88 -8.87 -4.80
N GLY A 109 -0.37 -8.46 -3.65
CA GLY A 109 0.85 -8.97 -3.02
C GLY A 109 0.65 -10.17 -2.10
N LEU A 110 1.77 -10.65 -1.54
CA LEU A 110 1.81 -11.67 -0.49
C LEU A 110 1.28 -11.10 0.84
N ALA A 111 2.08 -10.23 1.46
CA ALA A 111 1.86 -9.59 2.75
C ALA A 111 2.87 -8.44 2.95
N PRO A 112 2.63 -7.50 3.88
CA PRO A 112 3.59 -6.46 4.25
C PRO A 112 4.99 -6.99 4.60
N ALA A 113 6.03 -6.34 4.08
CA ALA A 113 7.39 -6.53 4.55
C ALA A 113 7.59 -5.90 5.94
N ALA A 114 8.36 -6.57 6.80
CA ALA A 114 8.57 -6.22 8.21
C ALA A 114 9.11 -4.79 8.44
N HIS A 115 9.91 -4.25 7.50
CA HIS A 115 10.43 -2.87 7.54
C HIS A 115 10.06 -2.04 6.30
N GLY A 116 9.18 -2.56 5.44
CA GLY A 116 8.54 -1.80 4.35
C GLY A 116 7.16 -1.36 4.82
N ALA A 117 6.11 -1.92 4.24
CA ALA A 117 4.72 -1.61 4.58
C ALA A 117 4.35 -1.72 6.08
N ASN A 118 5.04 -2.52 6.90
CA ASN A 118 4.82 -2.56 8.37
C ASN A 118 5.48 -1.42 9.15
N ARG A 119 6.46 -0.73 8.54
CA ARG A 119 7.02 0.55 9.01
C ARG A 119 6.15 1.71 8.51
N THR A 120 5.94 1.78 7.20
CA THR A 120 5.32 2.93 6.51
C THR A 120 3.79 2.96 6.55
N GLY A 121 3.12 1.83 6.80
CA GLY A 121 1.65 1.77 6.87
C GLY A 121 0.92 1.85 5.53
N ARG A 122 1.65 1.75 4.40
CA ARG A 122 1.09 1.71 3.04
C ARG A 122 1.68 0.51 2.27
N MET A 123 0.87 -0.20 1.48
CA MET A 123 1.32 -1.41 0.78
C MET A 123 2.52 -1.12 -0.12
N PHE A 124 3.47 -2.06 -0.15
CA PHE A 124 4.71 -1.96 -0.93
C PHE A 124 5.51 -0.65 -0.73
N THR A 125 5.31 0.08 0.38
CA THR A 125 5.95 1.41 0.57
C THR A 125 7.19 1.27 1.45
N GLY A 126 8.33 1.82 1.03
CA GLY A 126 9.56 1.82 1.81
C GLY A 126 10.37 0.51 1.82
N ASP A 127 10.27 -0.33 0.77
CA ASP A 127 11.18 -1.46 0.53
C ASP A 127 11.47 -1.68 -0.97
N ARG A 128 12.53 -2.44 -1.29
CA ARG A 128 13.01 -2.69 -2.66
C ARG A 128 11.96 -3.32 -3.60
N SER A 129 11.01 -4.07 -3.06
CA SER A 129 9.90 -4.63 -3.86
C SER A 129 8.90 -3.55 -4.27
N GLY A 130 8.79 -2.51 -3.44
CA GLY A 130 8.05 -1.28 -3.71
C GLY A 130 8.66 -0.46 -4.83
N GLU A 131 9.93 -0.13 -4.71
CA GLU A 131 10.67 0.66 -5.71
C GLU A 131 10.49 0.08 -7.12
N PHE A 132 10.68 -1.23 -7.28
CA PHE A 132 10.52 -1.93 -8.55
C PHE A 132 9.05 -1.95 -9.05
N LEU A 133 8.08 -2.12 -8.14
CA LEU A 133 6.65 -2.11 -8.47
C LEU A 133 6.17 -0.73 -8.92
N PHE A 134 6.51 0.33 -8.18
CA PHE A 134 6.03 1.68 -8.48
C PHE A 134 6.77 2.32 -9.66
N ALA A 135 8.03 1.96 -9.91
CA ALA A 135 8.70 2.29 -11.17
C ALA A 135 7.97 1.70 -12.39
N ALA A 136 7.60 0.42 -12.34
CA ALA A 136 6.84 -0.23 -13.41
C ALA A 136 5.42 0.36 -13.58
N LEU A 137 4.72 0.68 -12.48
CA LEU A 137 3.42 1.36 -12.54
C LEU A 137 3.54 2.78 -13.13
N ALA A 138 4.59 3.53 -12.81
CA ALA A 138 4.85 4.84 -13.39
C ALA A 138 5.17 4.76 -14.90
N ARG A 139 6.05 3.82 -15.32
CA ARG A 139 6.31 3.56 -16.75
C ARG A 139 5.06 3.13 -17.51
N ALA A 140 4.16 2.38 -16.87
CA ALA A 140 2.87 2.00 -17.43
C ALA A 140 1.84 3.16 -17.46
N GLY A 141 2.14 4.34 -16.91
CA GLY A 141 1.19 5.45 -16.79
C GLY A 141 0.01 5.14 -15.87
N LEU A 142 0.28 4.46 -14.74
CA LEU A 142 -0.68 4.03 -13.72
C LEU A 142 -0.39 4.64 -12.32
N ALA A 143 0.70 5.39 -12.20
CA ALA A 143 1.11 6.11 -11.00
C ALA A 143 1.70 7.48 -11.40
N ASN A 144 1.49 8.52 -10.58
CA ASN A 144 2.03 9.87 -10.85
C ASN A 144 3.55 9.99 -10.62
N GLN A 145 4.17 9.03 -9.92
CA GLN A 145 5.58 9.03 -9.57
C GLN A 145 6.11 7.60 -9.41
N ALA A 146 7.39 7.39 -9.71
CA ALA A 146 8.04 6.08 -9.67
C ALA A 146 8.41 5.58 -8.27
N ARG A 147 8.28 6.43 -7.23
CA ARG A 147 8.74 6.15 -5.87
C ARG A 147 7.62 6.12 -4.85
N SER A 148 7.86 5.38 -3.78
CA SER A 148 6.92 5.10 -2.70
C SER A 148 7.71 4.96 -1.40
N GLU A 149 8.01 6.11 -0.79
CA GLU A 149 8.97 6.28 0.30
C GLU A 149 8.27 6.37 1.67
N ALA A 150 7.17 7.12 1.76
CA ALA A 150 6.34 7.31 2.97
C ALA A 150 4.84 7.33 2.60
N ARG A 151 3.93 7.07 3.55
CA ARG A 151 2.48 6.94 3.27
C ARG A 151 1.86 8.22 2.69
N GLU A 152 2.38 9.37 3.07
CA GLU A 152 1.90 10.72 2.73
C GLU A 152 2.69 11.38 1.57
N ASP A 153 3.62 10.67 0.92
CA ASP A 153 4.57 11.18 -0.09
C ASP A 153 3.99 11.66 -1.44
N GLY A 154 2.69 11.97 -1.51
CA GLY A 154 2.02 12.46 -2.71
C GLY A 154 1.72 11.40 -3.78
N LEU A 155 2.13 10.14 -3.61
CA LEU A 155 1.84 9.05 -4.55
C LEU A 155 0.32 8.86 -4.76
N ARG A 156 -0.09 8.94 -6.02
CA ARG A 156 -1.45 8.68 -6.51
C ARG A 156 -1.38 7.63 -7.61
N LEU A 157 -2.35 6.72 -7.59
CA LEU A 157 -2.54 5.69 -8.61
C LEU A 157 -3.79 6.03 -9.43
N ASP A 158 -3.75 5.75 -10.72
CA ASP A 158 -4.88 5.96 -11.65
C ASP A 158 -5.36 4.61 -12.19
N GLY A 159 -6.65 4.29 -11.98
CA GLY A 159 -7.23 3.00 -12.38
C GLY A 159 -6.66 1.77 -11.65
N VAL A 160 -5.80 1.92 -10.64
CA VAL A 160 -5.15 0.82 -9.89
C VAL A 160 -5.42 0.90 -8.39
N TRP A 161 -5.70 -0.25 -7.78
CA TRP A 161 -5.64 -0.49 -6.34
C TRP A 161 -4.51 -1.48 -6.03
N VAL A 162 -3.79 -1.27 -4.92
CA VAL A 162 -2.67 -2.09 -4.47
C VAL A 162 -2.99 -2.67 -3.09
N SER A 163 -2.96 -3.99 -2.97
CA SER A 163 -3.35 -4.73 -1.77
C SER A 163 -2.50 -6.00 -1.59
N ALA A 164 -2.83 -6.82 -0.59
CA ALA A 164 -2.14 -8.09 -0.31
C ALA A 164 -3.09 -9.17 0.22
N ALA A 165 -2.73 -10.44 -0.05
CA ALA A 165 -3.48 -11.62 0.40
C ALA A 165 -3.60 -11.72 1.93
N VAL A 166 -2.59 -11.24 2.67
CA VAL A 166 -2.65 -11.07 4.13
C VAL A 166 -2.17 -9.67 4.52
N ARG A 167 -2.87 -9.02 5.44
CA ARG A 167 -2.67 -7.60 5.78
C ARG A 167 -1.64 -7.32 6.89
N CYS A 168 -1.04 -8.35 7.51
CA CYS A 168 -0.02 -8.20 8.55
C CYS A 168 1.32 -8.78 8.11
N ALA A 169 2.44 -8.20 8.56
CA ALA A 169 3.76 -8.75 8.29
C ALA A 169 3.95 -10.16 8.91
N PRO A 170 4.50 -11.15 8.17
CA PRO A 170 4.80 -12.47 8.72
C PRO A 170 6.28 -12.61 9.13
N PRO A 171 6.58 -13.36 10.22
CA PRO A 171 7.93 -13.83 10.50
C PRO A 171 8.56 -14.53 9.29
N GLY A 172 9.76 -14.12 8.90
CA GLY A 172 10.49 -14.64 7.74
C GLY A 172 9.74 -14.55 6.40
N ASN A 173 8.75 -13.66 6.28
CA ASN A 173 7.81 -13.57 5.15
C ASN A 173 7.00 -14.87 4.88
N ARG A 174 6.85 -15.76 5.88
CA ARG A 174 6.12 -17.04 5.75
C ARG A 174 4.76 -17.01 6.44
N LEU A 175 3.70 -17.33 5.69
CA LEU A 175 2.30 -17.42 6.17
C LEU A 175 1.86 -18.86 6.40
N THR A 176 1.10 -19.12 7.46
CA THR A 176 0.39 -20.39 7.66
C THR A 176 -0.89 -20.44 6.79
N PRO A 177 -1.47 -21.62 6.53
CA PRO A 177 -2.78 -21.74 5.87
C PRO A 177 -3.89 -21.02 6.65
N LEU A 178 -3.88 -21.15 7.97
CA LEU A 178 -4.85 -20.54 8.88
C LEU A 178 -4.80 -19.00 8.86
N GLU A 179 -3.60 -18.41 8.75
CA GLU A 179 -3.42 -16.97 8.61
C GLU A 179 -3.98 -16.44 7.29
N ARG A 180 -3.83 -17.18 6.18
CA ARG A 180 -4.45 -16.84 4.90
C ARG A 180 -5.97 -16.89 5.00
N ALA A 181 -6.52 -17.99 5.52
CA ALA A 181 -7.97 -18.16 5.70
C ALA A 181 -8.59 -17.07 6.59
N ARG A 182 -7.95 -16.72 7.72
CA ARG A 182 -8.41 -15.66 8.63
C ARG A 182 -8.34 -14.24 8.03
N CYS A 183 -7.59 -14.04 6.94
CA CYS A 183 -7.44 -12.76 6.28
C CYS A 183 -8.27 -12.62 4.99
N ALA A 184 -8.65 -13.73 4.34
CA ALA A 184 -9.42 -13.71 3.09
C ALA A 184 -10.69 -12.83 3.12
N PRO A 185 -11.51 -12.81 4.21
CA PRO A 185 -12.69 -11.94 4.31
C PRO A 185 -12.41 -10.44 4.22
N TRP A 186 -11.18 -9.97 4.40
CA TRP A 186 -10.81 -8.58 4.15
C TRP A 186 -10.64 -8.29 2.66
N SER A 187 -10.09 -9.24 1.90
CA SER A 187 -9.91 -9.13 0.44
C SER A 187 -11.22 -9.34 -0.31
N GLU A 188 -12.12 -10.18 0.19
CA GLU A 188 -13.51 -10.31 -0.28
C GLU A 188 -14.24 -8.96 -0.15
N ARG A 189 -14.31 -8.41 1.07
CA ARG A 189 -14.98 -7.14 1.35
C ARG A 189 -14.37 -5.93 0.63
N GLU A 190 -13.04 -5.93 0.43
CA GLU A 190 -12.35 -4.88 -0.34
C GLU A 190 -12.74 -4.93 -1.82
N LEU A 191 -12.76 -6.13 -2.42
CA LEU A 191 -13.19 -6.33 -3.81
C LEU A 191 -14.67 -6.01 -4.05
N ASP A 192 -15.56 -6.24 -3.09
CA ASP A 192 -16.98 -5.87 -3.20
C ASP A 192 -17.23 -4.36 -3.14
N LEU A 193 -16.28 -3.58 -2.62
CA LEU A 193 -16.29 -2.13 -2.72
C LEU A 193 -15.67 -1.65 -4.05
N LEU A 194 -14.57 -2.27 -4.48
CA LEU A 194 -13.86 -2.01 -5.74
C LEU A 194 -14.59 -2.62 -6.95
N ARG A 195 -15.84 -2.18 -7.17
CA ARG A 195 -16.78 -2.78 -8.14
C ARG A 195 -16.35 -2.72 -9.61
N ASP A 196 -15.44 -1.81 -9.95
CA ASP A 196 -14.94 -1.61 -11.32
C ASP A 196 -13.70 -2.49 -11.63
N VAL A 197 -13.16 -3.23 -10.65
CA VAL A 197 -12.03 -4.16 -10.84
C VAL A 197 -12.45 -5.34 -11.71
N GLY A 198 -11.82 -5.45 -12.88
CA GLY A 198 -11.98 -6.57 -13.81
C GLY A 198 -10.72 -7.44 -14.00
N VAL A 199 -9.57 -6.99 -13.52
CA VAL A 199 -8.28 -7.69 -13.66
C VAL A 199 -7.51 -7.68 -12.33
N ILE A 200 -6.96 -8.84 -11.93
CA ILE A 200 -6.13 -8.98 -10.72
C ILE A 200 -4.72 -9.43 -11.11
N VAL A 201 -3.74 -8.54 -10.95
CA VAL A 201 -2.31 -8.82 -11.15
C VAL A 201 -1.75 -9.48 -9.89
N CYS A 202 -1.50 -10.78 -9.99
CA CYS A 202 -1.10 -11.64 -8.87
C CYS A 202 0.43 -11.70 -8.76
N LEU A 203 1.00 -11.02 -7.76
CA LEU A 203 2.44 -10.98 -7.51
C LEU A 203 2.89 -12.25 -6.76
N GLY A 204 3.18 -13.30 -7.52
CA GLY A 204 3.66 -14.59 -7.05
C GLY A 204 2.56 -15.61 -6.72
N ALA A 205 2.99 -16.87 -6.56
CA ALA A 205 2.09 -18.02 -6.41
C ALA A 205 1.09 -17.93 -5.24
N ILE A 206 1.45 -17.24 -4.15
CA ILE A 206 0.55 -17.10 -2.98
C ILE A 206 -0.54 -16.06 -3.23
N ALA A 207 -0.22 -14.96 -3.93
CA ALA A 207 -1.23 -14.00 -4.37
C ALA A 207 -2.20 -14.65 -5.38
N TRP A 208 -1.67 -15.43 -6.32
CA TRP A 208 -2.46 -16.24 -7.25
C TRP A 208 -3.37 -17.23 -6.53
N GLN A 209 -2.85 -17.98 -5.55
CA GLN A 209 -3.64 -18.89 -4.72
C GLN A 209 -4.72 -18.17 -3.89
N ALA A 210 -4.47 -16.95 -3.43
CA ALA A 210 -5.49 -16.13 -2.77
C ALA A 210 -6.57 -15.69 -3.76
N ALA A 211 -6.19 -15.13 -4.90
CA ALA A 211 -7.12 -14.69 -5.94
C ALA A 211 -7.96 -15.83 -6.53
N LEU A 212 -7.44 -17.06 -6.60
CA LEU A 212 -8.22 -18.25 -6.96
C LEU A 212 -9.39 -18.55 -5.98
N HIS A 213 -9.32 -18.13 -4.71
CA HIS A 213 -10.45 -18.25 -3.78
C HIS A 213 -11.46 -17.09 -3.92
N LEU A 214 -11.07 -15.99 -4.59
CA LEU A 214 -11.92 -14.82 -4.84
C LEU A 214 -12.64 -14.92 -6.20
N LEU A 215 -12.29 -15.91 -7.01
CA LEU A 215 -13.10 -16.34 -8.14
C LEU A 215 -14.21 -17.27 -7.64
N PRO A 216 -15.49 -17.07 -8.05
CA PRO A 216 -16.46 -18.14 -8.01
C PRO A 216 -16.03 -19.19 -9.04
N MET A 217 -15.28 -20.19 -8.58
CA MET A 217 -15.06 -21.42 -9.34
C MET A 217 -16.41 -22.06 -9.53
N ARG A 218 -16.97 -21.98 -10.74
CA ARG A 218 -18.12 -22.79 -11.11
C ARG A 218 -17.77 -24.24 -10.81
N GLU A 219 -18.69 -24.95 -10.18
CA GLU A 219 -18.64 -26.40 -10.06
C GLU A 219 -18.81 -26.98 -11.46
N GLN A 220 -17.68 -27.08 -12.19
CA GLN A 220 -17.56 -28.00 -13.30
C GLN A 220 -17.98 -29.37 -12.78
N SER A 221 -18.76 -30.12 -13.56
CA SER A 221 -19.32 -31.41 -13.16
C SER A 221 -18.24 -32.50 -13.05
N VAL A 222 -17.34 -32.37 -12.08
CA VAL A 222 -16.28 -33.34 -11.82
C VAL A 222 -16.93 -34.56 -11.16
N PRO A 223 -16.67 -35.79 -11.66
CA PRO A 223 -17.16 -37.01 -11.04
C PRO A 223 -16.82 -37.06 -9.55
N ALA A 224 -17.79 -37.44 -8.73
CA ALA A 224 -17.67 -37.46 -7.27
C ALA A 224 -16.41 -38.24 -6.83
N GLY A 225 -15.54 -37.57 -6.06
CA GLY A 225 -14.26 -38.14 -5.59
C GLY A 225 -13.01 -37.46 -6.15
N ARG A 226 -13.09 -36.52 -7.11
CA ARG A 226 -11.97 -35.64 -7.48
C ARG A 226 -12.35 -34.17 -7.40
N ALA A 227 -11.47 -33.37 -6.80
CA ALA A 227 -11.50 -31.91 -6.97
C ALA A 227 -10.86 -31.55 -8.33
N PRO A 228 -11.35 -30.52 -9.04
CA PRO A 228 -10.71 -30.06 -10.28
C PRO A 228 -9.29 -29.55 -10.00
N ALA A 229 -8.36 -29.83 -10.92
CA ALA A 229 -6.96 -29.44 -10.77
C ALA A 229 -6.84 -27.91 -10.80
N ARG A 230 -6.53 -27.29 -9.65
CA ARG A 230 -6.45 -25.83 -9.53
C ARG A 230 -5.38 -25.26 -10.48
N PRO A 231 -5.68 -24.22 -11.27
CA PRO A 231 -4.73 -23.61 -12.20
C PRO A 231 -3.40 -23.22 -11.52
N ARG A 232 -2.28 -23.71 -12.07
CA ARG A 232 -0.94 -23.47 -11.52
C ARG A 232 -0.47 -22.06 -11.86
N PHE A 233 0.22 -21.42 -10.92
CA PHE A 233 0.84 -20.12 -11.15
C PHE A 233 2.06 -20.22 -12.07
N ALA A 234 2.16 -19.30 -13.03
CA ALA A 234 3.39 -18.92 -13.73
C ALA A 234 3.38 -17.40 -14.00
N HIS A 235 4.52 -16.83 -14.38
CA HIS A 235 4.56 -15.46 -14.92
C HIS A 235 3.96 -15.44 -16.34
N GLY A 236 3.16 -14.42 -16.64
CA GLY A 236 2.37 -14.33 -17.88
C GLY A 236 1.13 -15.23 -17.90
N ALA A 237 0.86 -16.02 -16.86
CA ALA A 237 -0.30 -16.90 -16.82
C ALA A 237 -1.60 -16.11 -16.72
N GLU A 238 -2.54 -16.34 -17.63
CA GLU A 238 -3.88 -15.75 -17.59
C GLU A 238 -4.93 -16.80 -17.22
N LEU A 239 -5.84 -16.41 -16.33
CA LEU A 239 -7.05 -17.18 -16.04
C LEU A 239 -8.27 -16.25 -16.13
N ILE A 240 -9.07 -16.45 -17.18
CA ILE A 240 -10.30 -15.67 -17.39
C ILE A 240 -11.40 -16.27 -16.51
N GLY A 241 -11.78 -15.54 -15.46
CA GLY A 241 -12.98 -15.80 -14.67
C GLY A 241 -14.11 -14.83 -15.04
N GLU A 242 -15.31 -15.15 -14.56
CA GLU A 242 -16.54 -14.42 -14.84
C GLU A 242 -16.45 -12.94 -14.41
N ARG A 243 -16.18 -12.68 -13.13
CA ARG A 243 -15.98 -11.31 -12.59
C ARG A 243 -14.57 -10.77 -12.82
N TYR A 244 -13.53 -11.61 -12.71
CA TYR A 244 -12.13 -11.18 -12.78
C TYR A 244 -11.28 -12.04 -13.73
N THR A 245 -10.40 -11.41 -14.49
CA THR A 245 -9.25 -12.09 -15.12
C THR A 245 -8.05 -12.03 -14.17
N LEU A 246 -7.46 -13.17 -13.82
CA LEU A 246 -6.19 -13.20 -13.09
C LEU A 246 -5.03 -13.15 -14.08
N LEU A 247 -4.00 -12.36 -13.76
CA LEU A 247 -2.75 -12.28 -14.51
C LEU A 247 -1.56 -12.55 -13.56
N GLY A 248 -0.82 -13.62 -13.79
CA GLY A 248 0.31 -14.02 -12.96
C GLY A 248 1.58 -13.22 -13.27
N CYS A 249 2.23 -12.69 -12.24
CA CYS A 249 3.56 -12.11 -12.33
C CYS A 249 4.47 -12.70 -11.25
N TYR A 250 5.78 -12.85 -11.49
CA TYR A 250 6.70 -13.13 -10.40
C TYR A 250 6.69 -11.96 -9.41
N HIS A 251 6.81 -12.25 -8.12
CA HIS A 251 6.84 -11.19 -7.10
C HIS A 251 8.09 -10.31 -7.33
N PRO A 252 8.01 -8.98 -7.25
CA PRO A 252 9.15 -8.07 -7.42
C PRO A 252 10.10 -8.07 -6.21
N SER A 253 10.27 -9.20 -5.52
CA SER A 253 11.21 -9.29 -4.40
C SER A 253 12.64 -9.16 -4.90
N GLN A 254 13.51 -8.58 -4.06
CA GLN A 254 14.94 -8.40 -4.34
C GLN A 254 15.62 -9.69 -4.85
N GLN A 255 15.23 -10.86 -4.31
CA GLN A 255 15.73 -12.16 -4.78
C GLN A 255 15.39 -12.43 -6.26
N ASN A 256 14.18 -12.10 -6.71
CA ASN A 256 13.76 -12.34 -8.10
C ASN A 256 14.33 -11.29 -9.06
N THR A 257 14.46 -10.04 -8.63
CA THR A 257 14.96 -8.96 -9.50
C THR A 257 16.47 -9.00 -9.64
N PHE A 258 17.22 -9.26 -8.55
CA PHE A 258 18.69 -9.35 -8.60
C PHE A 258 19.19 -10.62 -9.32
N THR A 259 18.37 -11.67 -9.42
CA THR A 259 18.71 -12.90 -10.18
C THR A 259 18.20 -12.88 -11.62
N GLY A 260 17.62 -11.77 -12.09
CA GLY A 260 17.02 -11.67 -13.43
C GLY A 260 15.74 -12.51 -13.63
N ARG A 261 15.27 -13.24 -12.61
CA ARG A 261 14.02 -14.03 -12.66
C ARG A 261 12.78 -13.16 -12.91
N LEU A 262 12.84 -11.88 -12.55
CA LEU A 262 11.93 -10.84 -13.02
C LEU A 262 12.74 -9.63 -13.48
N THR A 263 12.71 -9.32 -14.77
CA THR A 263 13.29 -8.10 -15.33
C THR A 263 12.25 -6.98 -15.42
N GLU A 264 12.70 -5.74 -15.68
CA GLU A 264 11.79 -4.61 -15.88
C GLU A 264 10.85 -4.83 -17.07
N THR A 265 11.40 -5.29 -18.20
CA THR A 265 10.64 -5.63 -19.41
C THR A 265 9.52 -6.65 -19.13
N MET A 266 9.76 -7.61 -18.23
CA MET A 266 8.76 -8.62 -17.85
C MET A 266 7.60 -8.04 -17.04
N ILE A 267 7.86 -7.15 -16.06
CA ILE A 267 6.79 -6.53 -15.27
C ILE A 267 6.04 -5.46 -16.09
N ASP A 268 6.73 -4.74 -16.96
CA ASP A 268 6.14 -3.74 -17.85
C ASP A 268 5.21 -4.40 -18.88
N ALA A 269 5.61 -5.55 -19.46
CA ALA A 269 4.76 -6.36 -20.33
C ALA A 269 3.50 -6.85 -19.60
N VAL A 270 3.62 -7.26 -18.33
CA VAL A 270 2.46 -7.61 -17.48
C VAL A 270 1.52 -6.42 -17.31
N PHE A 271 2.01 -5.21 -17.03
CA PHE A 271 1.14 -4.04 -16.89
C PHE A 271 0.52 -3.57 -18.21
N ALA A 272 1.26 -3.62 -19.31
CA ALA A 272 0.71 -3.37 -20.65
C ALA A 272 -0.44 -4.36 -20.97
N ARG A 273 -0.26 -5.65 -20.67
CA ARG A 273 -1.30 -6.67 -20.84
C ARG A 273 -2.49 -6.46 -19.89
N ALA A 274 -2.25 -6.09 -18.64
CA ALA A 274 -3.31 -5.77 -17.67
C ALA A 274 -4.19 -4.60 -18.15
N LYS A 275 -3.59 -3.51 -18.65
CA LYS A 275 -4.32 -2.37 -19.26
C LYS A 275 -5.16 -2.82 -20.46
N ALA A 276 -4.60 -3.63 -21.36
CA ALA A 276 -5.32 -4.16 -22.53
C ALA A 276 -6.50 -5.08 -22.14
N LEU A 277 -6.38 -5.88 -21.08
CA LEU A 277 -7.47 -6.71 -20.56
C LEU A 277 -8.58 -5.86 -19.93
N ALA A 278 -8.24 -4.83 -19.16
CA ALA A 278 -9.23 -3.93 -18.55
C ALA A 278 -10.01 -3.12 -19.60
N ALA A 279 -9.34 -2.57 -20.61
CA ALA A 279 -9.98 -1.84 -21.71
C ALA A 279 -10.97 -2.74 -22.50
N ARG A 280 -10.61 -4.01 -22.73
CA ARG A 280 -11.53 -4.98 -23.36
C ARG A 280 -12.77 -5.26 -22.50
N ARG A 281 -12.60 -5.42 -21.18
CA ARG A 281 -13.76 -5.62 -20.26
C ARG A 281 -14.69 -4.41 -20.20
N GLU A 282 -14.15 -3.18 -20.30
CA GLU A 282 -14.97 -1.97 -20.43
C GLU A 282 -15.77 -1.96 -21.74
N ALA A 283 -15.13 -2.24 -22.88
CA ALA A 283 -15.80 -2.27 -24.18
C ALA A 283 -16.89 -3.36 -24.29
N SER A 284 -16.73 -4.48 -23.58
CA SER A 284 -17.73 -5.55 -23.49
C SER A 284 -18.80 -5.35 -22.40
N ALA A 285 -18.69 -4.32 -21.55
CA ALA A 285 -19.66 -4.10 -20.48
C ALA A 285 -20.99 -3.56 -21.05
N PRO A 286 -22.15 -4.08 -20.62
CA PRO A 286 -23.44 -3.52 -21.03
C PRO A 286 -23.51 -2.06 -20.55
N ARG A 287 -23.69 -1.13 -21.49
CA ARG A 287 -23.83 0.30 -21.18
C ARG A 287 -24.95 0.47 -20.15
N ARG A 288 -24.63 1.03 -18.98
CA ARG A 288 -25.67 1.41 -18.00
C ARG A 288 -26.70 2.30 -18.72
N PRO A 289 -28.01 2.10 -18.50
CA PRO A 289 -29.00 3.00 -19.06
C PRO A 289 -28.69 4.42 -18.59
N GLY A 290 -28.45 5.31 -19.56
CA GLY A 290 -28.21 6.71 -19.27
C GLY A 290 -29.38 7.29 -18.47
N LYS A 291 -29.09 8.20 -17.56
CA LYS A 291 -30.13 9.05 -16.95
C LYS A 291 -30.81 9.76 -18.12
N ARG A 292 -32.09 9.46 -18.40
CA ARG A 292 -32.83 10.18 -19.44
C ARG A 292 -32.97 11.63 -18.96
N ASP A 293 -32.66 12.59 -19.83
CA ASP A 293 -32.86 14.00 -19.52
C ASP A 293 -34.36 14.32 -19.52
N ALA A 294 -34.97 14.19 -18.34
CA ALA A 294 -36.31 14.66 -18.05
C ALA A 294 -36.26 16.19 -17.94
N GLY A 295 -36.43 16.88 -19.08
CA GLY A 295 -36.16 18.32 -19.12
C GLY A 295 -36.52 19.09 -20.40
N ARG A 296 -37.54 18.66 -21.18
CA ARG A 296 -38.23 19.56 -22.12
C ARG A 296 -39.67 19.15 -22.40
N GLU A 297 -40.56 19.55 -21.50
CA GLU A 297 -41.96 19.79 -21.88
C GLU A 297 -42.01 21.23 -22.42
N ASP A 298 -42.27 21.37 -23.72
CA ASP A 298 -42.49 22.68 -24.34
C ASP A 298 -43.90 23.20 -24.04
N ARG A 299 -44.03 24.53 -23.94
CA ARG A 299 -45.28 25.28 -23.84
C ARG A 299 -45.46 26.15 -25.09
#